data_AF-A0A357V2G6-F1
#
_entry.id   AF-A0A357V2G6-F1
#
_cell.length_a   1.000
_cell.length_b   1.000
_cell.length_c   1.000
_cell.angle_alpha   90.00
_cell.angle_beta   90.00
_cell.angle_gamma   90.00
#
_symmetry.space_group_name_H-M   'P 1'
#
loop_
_entity.id
_entity.type
_entity.pdbx_description
1 polymer ?
#
loop_
_entity_poly.entity_id
_entity_poly.type
_entity_poly.pdbx_seq_one_letter_code
_entity_poly.pdbx_strand_id
1 'polypeptide(L)'
;MINDQTPVYINLHGGGEMPGDEPPEPILSRCWHGRERLWIVFWAYGMFGTGVVLACVLAMIFIGLQLGLVFAPQDTQGGYVGGITGMALGAAVAVPYLIWMTVSLWRCAPNVENPVWTRLMRGWLIAEWIGLAMAGYNFAHLLKL
;
A
#
# COMPACT_ATOMS: atom_id res chain seq x y z
N MET A 1 -7.83 -2.29 32.27
CA MET A 1 -7.81 -3.48 31.40
C MET A 1 -9.19 -4.10 31.46
N ILE A 2 -9.99 -3.93 30.41
CA ILE A 2 -10.87 -4.95 29.83
C ILE A 2 -10.81 -4.66 28.34
N ASN A 3 -10.32 -5.66 27.62
CA ASN A 3 -10.22 -5.70 26.19
C ASN A 3 -11.65 -5.84 25.67
N ASP A 4 -12.21 -4.81 25.04
CA ASP A 4 -13.56 -4.85 24.44
C ASP A 4 -13.53 -5.56 23.08
N GLN A 5 -12.77 -6.66 23.01
CA GLN A 5 -13.05 -7.72 22.06
C GLN A 5 -14.32 -8.38 22.57
N THR A 6 -15.46 -7.85 22.17
CA THR A 6 -16.66 -8.67 22.12
C THR A 6 -16.29 -9.89 21.25
N PRO A 7 -16.20 -11.09 21.83
CA PRO A 7 -15.99 -12.27 21.00
C PRO A 7 -17.22 -12.35 20.09
N VAL A 8 -17.00 -12.51 18.79
CA VAL A 8 -18.08 -12.80 17.86
C VAL A 8 -18.67 -14.14 18.31
N TYR A 9 -19.78 -14.07 19.03
CA TYR A 9 -20.53 -15.24 19.47
C TYR A 9 -21.18 -15.84 18.23
N ILE A 10 -20.64 -16.97 17.74
CA ILE A 10 -21.38 -17.86 16.85
C ILE A 10 -22.52 -18.43 17.70
N ASN A 11 -23.72 -17.88 17.54
CA ASN A 11 -24.90 -18.35 18.24
C ASN A 11 -25.33 -19.70 17.63
N LEU A 12 -24.97 -20.80 18.29
CA LEU A 12 -25.28 -22.17 17.86
C LEU A 12 -26.71 -22.61 18.22
N HIS A 13 -27.50 -21.74 18.84
CA HIS A 13 -28.89 -22.00 19.20
C HIS A 13 -29.79 -21.09 18.36
N GLY A 14 -30.45 -21.71 17.38
CA GLY A 14 -31.24 -21.07 16.33
C GLY A 14 -32.46 -20.30 16.84
N GLY A 15 -32.22 -19.08 17.30
CA GLY A 15 -33.26 -18.12 17.63
C GLY A 15 -32.73 -16.70 17.62
N GLY A 16 -33.24 -15.89 16.68
CA GLY A 16 -33.07 -14.44 16.64
C GLY A 16 -31.98 -13.98 15.67
N GLU A 17 -32.42 -13.53 14.50
CA GLU A 17 -31.74 -12.65 13.53
C GLU A 17 -30.24 -12.87 13.30
N MET A 18 -29.90 -13.45 12.14
CA MET A 18 -28.51 -13.50 11.69
C MET A 18 -27.98 -12.07 11.50
N PRO A 19 -26.92 -11.62 12.20
CA PRO A 19 -26.09 -10.52 11.71
C PRO A 19 -25.24 -11.11 10.58
N GLY A 20 -25.86 -11.39 9.43
CA GLY A 20 -25.28 -12.24 8.40
C GLY A 20 -25.64 -11.89 6.96
N ASP A 21 -26.52 -10.91 6.74
CA ASP A 21 -26.84 -10.42 5.39
C ASP A 21 -26.01 -9.19 4.98
N GLU A 22 -25.01 -8.80 5.77
CA GLU A 22 -24.02 -7.84 5.27
C GLU A 22 -23.09 -8.59 4.29
N PRO A 23 -23.05 -8.20 3.00
CA PRO A 23 -22.15 -8.83 2.04
C PRO A 23 -20.72 -8.73 2.57
N PRO A 24 -19.88 -9.77 2.41
CA PRO A 24 -18.52 -9.77 2.93
C PRO A 24 -17.81 -8.51 2.46
N GLU A 25 -17.49 -7.62 3.40
CA GLU A 25 -16.89 -6.35 3.04
C GLU A 25 -15.61 -6.58 2.25
N PRO A 26 -15.38 -5.78 1.18
CA PRO A 26 -14.18 -5.93 0.38
C PRO A 26 -12.95 -5.76 1.28
N ILE A 27 -11.95 -6.63 1.09
CA ILE A 27 -10.77 -6.71 1.95
C ILE A 27 -10.06 -5.34 2.07
N LEU A 28 -10.06 -4.55 0.99
CA LEU A 28 -9.55 -3.18 0.96
C LEU A 28 -10.25 -2.25 1.97
N SER A 29 -11.58 -2.34 2.08
CA SER A 29 -12.37 -1.60 3.07
C SER A 29 -12.04 -2.06 4.48
N ARG A 30 -11.98 -3.38 4.70
CA ARG A 30 -11.73 -3.94 6.04
C ARG A 30 -10.38 -3.51 6.62
N CYS A 31 -9.34 -3.52 5.79
CA CYS A 31 -8.00 -3.04 6.14
C CYS A 31 -7.98 -1.53 6.40
N TRP A 32 -8.63 -0.73 5.55
CA TRP A 32 -8.69 0.73 5.70
C TRP A 32 -9.37 1.16 7.01
N HIS A 33 -10.40 0.42 7.43
CA HIS A 33 -11.10 0.65 8.69
C HIS A 33 -10.38 0.11 9.94
N GLY A 34 -9.23 -0.56 9.81
CA GLY A 34 -8.48 -1.06 10.95
C GLY A 34 -8.99 -2.36 11.57
N ARG A 35 -9.94 -3.05 10.92
CA ARG A 35 -10.56 -4.28 11.44
C ARG A 35 -9.73 -5.54 11.19
N GLU A 36 -8.64 -5.44 10.43
CA GLU A 36 -7.76 -6.57 10.09
C GLU A 36 -6.60 -6.72 11.07
N ARG A 37 -6.08 -7.95 11.20
CA ARG A 37 -4.90 -8.24 12.05
C ARG A 37 -3.66 -7.57 11.48
N LEU A 38 -2.91 -6.86 12.33
CA LEU A 38 -1.71 -6.12 11.94
C LEU A 38 -0.69 -6.97 11.15
N TRP A 39 -0.43 -8.20 11.60
CA TRP A 39 0.54 -9.10 10.95
C TRP A 39 0.18 -9.37 9.48
N ILE A 40 -1.11 -9.59 9.17
CA ILE A 40 -1.56 -9.86 7.80
C ILE A 40 -1.35 -8.60 6.96
N VAL A 41 -1.75 -7.44 7.48
CA VAL A 41 -1.57 -6.15 6.80
C VAL A 41 -0.10 -5.87 6.51
N PHE A 42 0.78 -6.09 7.48
CA PHE A 42 2.21 -5.85 7.35
C PHE A 42 2.91 -6.80 6.36
N TRP A 43 2.72 -8.12 6.47
CA TRP A 43 3.44 -9.05 5.59
C TRP A 43 2.82 -9.16 4.21
N ALA A 44 1.52 -9.44 4.13
CA ALA A 44 0.86 -9.72 2.85
C ALA A 44 0.74 -8.44 2.00
N TYR A 45 0.31 -7.34 2.61
CA TYR A 45 0.14 -6.10 1.86
C TYR A 45 1.39 -5.24 1.95
N GLY A 46 1.95 -5.02 3.13
CA GLY A 46 3.14 -4.18 3.29
C GLY A 46 4.34 -4.70 2.52
N MET A 47 4.78 -5.93 2.79
CA MET A 47 5.97 -6.45 2.14
C MET A 47 5.70 -7.01 0.74
N PHE A 48 4.77 -7.97 0.62
CA PHE A 48 4.51 -8.59 -0.68
C PHE A 48 3.78 -7.65 -1.64
N GLY A 49 2.76 -6.94 -1.17
CA GLY A 49 2.02 -5.98 -2.00
C GLY A 49 2.90 -4.85 -2.52
N THR A 50 3.77 -4.27 -1.69
CA THR A 50 4.73 -3.24 -2.14
C THR A 50 5.73 -3.82 -3.16
N GLY A 51 6.19 -5.06 -2.97
CA GLY A 51 7.03 -5.75 -3.94
C GLY A 51 6.36 -5.93 -5.30
N VAL A 52 5.08 -6.31 -5.31
CA VAL A 52 4.28 -6.44 -6.55
C VAL A 52 4.10 -5.07 -7.22
N VAL A 53 3.73 -4.04 -6.46
CA VAL A 53 3.56 -2.68 -7.02
C VAL A 53 4.86 -2.15 -7.58
N LEU A 54 5.99 -2.34 -6.87
CA LEU A 54 7.31 -1.95 -7.35
C LEU A 54 7.68 -2.67 -8.65
N ALA A 55 7.45 -3.98 -8.72
CA ALA A 55 7.68 -4.75 -9.94
C ALA A 55 6.82 -4.25 -11.11
N CYS A 56 5.54 -3.93 -10.86
CA CYS A 56 4.65 -3.34 -11.86
C CYS A 56 5.14 -1.97 -12.35
N VAL A 57 5.59 -1.09 -11.44
CA VAL A 57 6.14 0.23 -11.80
C VAL A 57 7.39 0.09 -12.66
N LEU A 58 8.33 -0.76 -12.25
CA LEU A 58 9.56 -1.01 -13.02
C LEU A 58 9.25 -1.60 -14.40
N ALA A 59 8.28 -2.52 -14.48
CA ALA A 59 7.82 -3.07 -15.74
C ALA A 59 7.20 -2.00 -16.65
N MET A 60 6.37 -1.09 -16.13
CA MET A 60 5.80 0.01 -16.92
C MET A 60 6.87 0.96 -17.46
N ILE A 61 7.86 1.31 -16.64
CA ILE A 61 9.00 2.14 -17.08
C ILE A 61 9.78 1.42 -18.20
N PHE A 62 10.07 0.13 -18.01
CA PHE A 62 10.80 -0.65 -19.01
C PHE A 62 10.01 -0.77 -20.32
N ILE A 63 8.73 -1.13 -20.26
CA ILE A 63 7.85 -1.23 -21.43
C ILE A 63 7.75 0.12 -22.14
N GLY A 64 7.54 1.21 -21.39
CA GLY A 64 7.48 2.57 -21.94
C GLY A 64 8.76 2.94 -22.68
N LEU A 65 9.93 2.62 -22.11
CA LEU A 65 11.22 2.84 -22.75
C LEU A 65 11.38 2.03 -24.04
N GLN A 66 11.01 0.74 -24.04
CA GLN A 66 11.09 -0.11 -25.23
C GLN A 66 10.14 0.39 -26.34
N LEU A 67 8.89 0.73 -26.01
CA LEU A 67 7.93 1.25 -26.98
C LEU A 67 8.42 2.57 -27.58
N GLY A 68 8.95 3.48 -26.76
CA GLY A 68 9.51 4.75 -27.23
C GLY A 68 10.64 4.56 -28.25
N LEU A 69 11.52 3.56 -28.03
CA LEU A 69 12.59 3.22 -28.96
C LEU A 69 12.10 2.49 -30.22
N VAL A 70 11.01 1.72 -30.14
CA VAL A 70 10.43 1.04 -31.32
C VAL A 70 9.80 2.05 -32.29
N PHE A 71 9.12 3.07 -31.79
CA PHE A 71 8.46 4.08 -32.63
C PHE A 71 9.42 5.18 -33.12
N ALA A 72 10.54 5.41 -32.43
CA ALA A 72 11.57 6.36 -32.83
C ALA A 72 12.99 5.81 -32.61
N PRO A 73 13.41 4.77 -33.38
CA PRO A 73 14.66 4.03 -33.12
C PRO A 73 15.94 4.84 -33.36
N GLN A 74 15.85 5.93 -34.11
CA GLN A 74 16.97 6.81 -34.44
C GLN A 74 17.15 7.96 -33.43
N ASP A 75 16.12 8.21 -32.61
CA ASP A 75 16.04 9.41 -31.77
C ASP A 75 15.99 9.02 -30.29
N THR A 76 17.05 9.35 -29.56
CA THR A 76 17.16 9.10 -28.12
C THR A 76 16.05 9.80 -27.32
N GLN A 77 15.41 10.82 -27.90
CA GLN A 77 14.23 11.47 -27.32
C GLN A 77 13.02 10.54 -27.22
N GLY A 78 12.83 9.61 -28.15
CA GLY A 78 11.70 8.68 -28.15
C GLY A 78 11.69 7.74 -26.93
N GLY A 79 12.85 7.15 -26.63
CA GLY A 79 13.04 6.33 -25.43
C GLY A 79 12.88 7.12 -24.13
N TYR A 80 13.33 8.38 -24.10
CA TYR A 80 13.17 9.27 -22.95
C TYR A 80 11.70 9.59 -22.66
N VAL A 81 10.93 10.00 -23.68
CA VAL A 81 9.50 10.29 -23.56
C VAL A 81 8.71 9.03 -23.15
N GLY A 82 9.04 7.88 -23.74
CA GLY A 82 8.45 6.60 -23.37
C GLY A 82 8.73 6.21 -21.91
N GLY A 83 9.97 6.42 -21.44
CA GLY A 83 10.36 6.19 -20.06
C GLY A 83 9.62 7.09 -19.05
N ILE A 84 9.50 8.39 -19.35
CA ILE A 84 8.72 9.33 -18.53
C ILE A 84 7.25 8.90 -18.47
N THR A 85 6.68 8.51 -19.60
CA THR A 85 5.28 8.06 -19.66
C THR A 85 5.08 6.82 -18.79
N GLY A 86 5.98 5.84 -18.87
CA GLY A 86 5.97 4.66 -18.00
C GLY A 86 6.10 5.01 -16.51
N MET A 87 6.94 5.98 -16.17
CA MET A 87 7.10 6.48 -14.79
C MET A 87 5.83 7.16 -14.28
N ALA A 88 5.19 8.00 -15.09
CA ALA A 88 3.95 8.69 -14.73
C ALA A 88 2.80 7.70 -14.48
N LEU A 89 2.66 6.68 -15.34
CA LEU A 89 1.69 5.60 -15.16
C LEU A 89 2.00 4.78 -13.90
N GLY A 90 3.27 4.45 -13.67
CA GLY A 90 3.70 3.78 -12.44
C GLY A 90 3.35 4.58 -11.19
N ALA A 91 3.62 5.89 -11.19
CA ALA A 91 3.27 6.78 -10.09
C ALA A 91 1.75 6.84 -9.84
N ALA A 92 0.94 6.85 -10.91
CA ALA A 92 -0.52 6.83 -10.81
C ALA A 92 -1.06 5.56 -10.11
N VAL A 93 -0.34 4.44 -10.16
CA VAL A 93 -0.68 3.21 -9.42
C VAL A 93 -0.07 3.20 -8.02
N ALA A 94 1.20 3.59 -7.90
CA ALA A 94 1.94 3.53 -6.64
C ALA A 94 1.40 4.51 -5.59
N VAL A 95 1.01 5.73 -5.98
CA VAL A 95 0.56 6.76 -5.02
C VAL A 95 -0.74 6.35 -4.30
N PRO A 96 -1.83 5.94 -4.99
CA PRO A 96 -3.03 5.45 -4.31
C PRO A 96 -2.74 4.24 -3.41
N TYR A 97 -1.88 3.34 -3.87
CA TYR A 97 -1.47 2.17 -3.10
C TYR A 97 -0.75 2.56 -1.80
N LEU A 98 0.24 3.47 -1.87
CA LEU A 98 0.98 3.95 -0.70
C LEU A 98 0.07 4.64 0.32
N ILE A 99 -0.91 5.42 -0.16
CA ILE A 99 -1.93 6.04 0.71
C ILE A 99 -2.73 4.95 1.43
N TRP A 100 -3.28 3.99 0.68
CA TRP A 100 -4.04 2.88 1.23
C TRP A 100 -3.24 2.03 2.21
N MET A 101 -2.00 1.72 1.88
CA MET A 101 -1.10 0.92 2.70
C MET A 101 -0.80 1.63 4.03
N THR A 102 -0.47 2.92 3.96
CA THR A 102 -0.15 3.75 5.14
C THR A 102 -1.33 3.85 6.09
N VAL A 103 -2.52 4.17 5.55
CA VAL A 103 -3.74 4.28 6.37
C VAL A 103 -4.09 2.93 6.98
N SER A 104 -4.04 1.86 6.19
CA SER A 104 -4.35 0.50 6.66
C SER A 104 -3.42 0.07 7.79
N LEU A 105 -2.10 0.28 7.67
CA LEU A 105 -1.16 -0.05 8.74
C LEU A 105 -1.36 0.80 9.98
N TRP A 106 -1.60 2.11 9.81
CA TRP A 106 -1.80 3.01 10.94
C TRP A 106 -3.05 2.65 11.75
N ARG A 107 -4.13 2.31 11.05
CA ARG A 107 -5.43 1.94 11.62
C ARG A 107 -5.44 0.53 12.18
N CYS A 108 -4.72 -0.42 11.56
CA CYS A 108 -4.58 -1.80 12.06
C CYS A 108 -3.51 -1.95 13.16
N ALA A 109 -2.63 -0.96 13.36
CA ALA A 109 -1.58 -1.00 14.38
C ALA A 109 -2.03 -1.39 15.80
N PRO A 110 -3.18 -0.92 16.33
CA PRO A 110 -3.68 -1.34 17.64
C PRO A 110 -4.34 -2.72 17.65
N ASN A 111 -4.60 -3.33 16.48
CA ASN A 111 -5.23 -4.65 16.37
C ASN A 111 -4.18 -5.77 16.49
N VAL A 112 -3.52 -5.82 17.64
CA VAL A 112 -2.46 -6.77 17.99
C VAL A 112 -2.50 -7.06 19.49
N GLU A 113 -2.17 -8.28 19.88
CA GLU A 113 -2.21 -8.73 21.29
C GLU A 113 -1.20 -8.00 22.17
N ASN A 114 -0.03 -7.65 21.63
CA ASN A 114 1.04 -6.99 22.37
C ASN A 114 1.21 -5.51 21.94
N PRO A 115 1.01 -4.55 22.85
CA PRO A 115 1.01 -3.11 22.55
C PRO A 115 2.38 -2.57 22.10
N VAL A 116 3.47 -3.32 22.32
CA VAL A 116 4.81 -2.96 21.82
C VAL A 116 4.81 -2.93 20.29
N TRP A 117 4.13 -3.87 19.64
CA TRP A 117 4.05 -3.93 18.18
C TRP A 117 3.35 -2.72 17.57
N THR A 118 2.32 -2.19 18.24
CA THR A 118 1.67 -0.94 17.82
C THR A 118 2.66 0.23 17.78
N ARG A 119 3.50 0.37 18.82
CA ARG A 119 4.50 1.45 18.89
C ARG A 119 5.58 1.27 17.85
N LEU A 120 6.09 0.04 17.69
CA LEU A 120 7.11 -0.28 16.69
C LEU A 120 6.60 -0.01 15.27
N MET A 121 5.38 -0.46 14.94
CA MET A 121 4.80 -0.28 13.62
C MET A 121 4.59 1.20 13.27
N ARG A 122 4.04 1.99 14.22
CA ARG A 122 3.87 3.44 14.02
C ARG A 122 5.21 4.17 13.92
N GLY A 123 6.18 3.79 14.73
CA GLY A 123 7.53 4.34 14.66
C GLY A 123 8.22 4.04 13.32
N TRP A 124 8.09 2.80 12.83
CA TRP A 124 8.62 2.38 11.54
C TRP A 124 7.97 3.14 10.38
N LEU A 125 6.63 3.29 10.37
CA LEU A 125 5.93 4.10 9.36
C LEU A 125 6.41 5.55 9.34
N ILE A 126 6.58 6.17 10.51
CA ILE A 126 7.08 7.55 10.60
C ILE A 126 8.51 7.63 10.03
N ALA A 127 9.38 6.68 10.39
CA ALA A 127 10.75 6.63 9.88
C ALA A 127 10.79 6.45 8.36
N GLU A 128 9.91 5.62 7.80
CA GLU A 128 9.78 5.41 6.35
C GLU A 128 9.39 6.71 5.63
N TRP A 129 8.37 7.43 6.13
CA TRP A 129 7.94 8.71 5.55
C TRP A 129 8.98 9.81 5.69
N ILE A 130 9.72 9.86 6.80
CA ILE A 130 10.88 10.76 6.96
C ILE A 130 11.95 10.43 5.93
N GLY A 131 12.28 9.14 5.77
CA GLY A 131 13.26 8.68 4.77
C GLY A 131 12.85 9.05 3.35
N LEU A 132 11.58 8.87 3.00
CA LEU A 132 11.04 9.26 1.70
C LEU A 132 11.11 10.78 1.48
N ALA A 133 10.76 11.58 2.48
CA ALA A 133 10.86 13.04 2.41
C ALA A 133 12.31 13.51 2.24
N MET A 134 13.25 12.89 2.96
CA MET A 134 14.68 13.16 2.83
C MET A 134 15.21 12.78 1.45
N ALA A 135 14.80 11.62 0.92
CA ALA A 135 15.14 11.22 -0.44
C ALA A 135 14.60 12.23 -1.46
N GLY A 136 13.33 12.62 -1.35
CA GLY A 136 12.71 13.64 -2.20
C GLY A 136 13.48 14.96 -2.16
N TYR A 137 13.83 15.46 -0.97
CA TYR A 137 14.66 16.66 -0.82
C TYR A 137 16.03 16.51 -1.47
N ASN A 138 16.72 15.39 -1.20
CA ASN A 138 18.04 15.13 -1.75
C ASN A 138 18.02 15.01 -3.27
N PHE A 139 16.94 14.53 -3.89
CA PHE A 139 16.83 14.41 -5.35
C PHE A 139 16.08 15.56 -6.01
N ALA A 140 15.54 16.52 -5.26
CA ALA A 140 14.80 17.66 -5.79
C ALA A 140 15.64 18.49 -6.79
N HIS A 141 16.94 18.61 -6.53
CA HIS A 141 17.86 19.32 -7.44
C HIS A 141 18.04 18.63 -8.81
N LEU A 142 17.81 17.32 -8.90
CA LEU A 142 17.83 16.58 -10.17
C LEU A 142 16.56 16.80 -10.99
N LEU A 143 15.45 17.15 -10.32
CA LEU A 143 14.13 17.27 -10.95
C LEU A 143 13.90 18.64 -11.61
N LYS A 144 14.78 19.63 -11.41
CA LYS A 144 14.68 21.00 -11.98
C LYS A 144 13.23 21.54 -12.01
N LEU A 145 12.51 21.38 -10.91
CA LEU A 145 11.26 22.12 -10.66
C LEU A 145 11.57 23.57 -10.32
#